data_AF-S5DRW5-F1
#
_entry.id   AF-S5DRW5-F1
#
_cell.length_a   1.000
_cell.length_b   1.000
_cell.length_c   1.000
_cell.angle_alpha   90.00
_cell.angle_beta   90.00
_cell.angle_gamma   90.00
#
_symmetry.space_group_name_H-M   'P 1'
#
loop_
_entity.id
_entity.type
_entity.pdbx_description
1 polymer ?
#
loop_
_entity_poly.entity_id
_entity_poly.type
_entity_poly.pdbx_seq_one_letter_code
_entity_poly.pdbx_strand_id
1 'polypeptide(L)'
;YGKERVAELIEMLDAKFVTQNVVGNDPFADDYEELIFEPYTIEKRGGAKIGIIGQSFPFTSTANPKEFTEGWSFGLRLETLQEYVNELRTKHKVDCVVVLSHDGFSVDQEVAKKVNGIDFILSGHTHDPSPEPIVINGTVIVIAGSHGKYIGRLDVDAKNGKVNSYEYKLIPIASNLIPADKEGVKLVNELYKPSDKELNEVLGKTKNI
;
A
#
# COMPACT_ATOMS: atom_id res chain seq x y z
N TYR A 1 -8.19 15.53 -4.54
CA TYR A 1 -9.25 14.78 -5.24
C TYR A 1 -10.55 14.78 -4.46
N GLY A 2 -10.52 14.70 -3.12
CA GLY A 2 -11.75 14.70 -2.32
C GLY A 2 -12.37 13.30 -2.23
N LYS A 3 -13.27 13.11 -1.25
CA LYS A 3 -13.86 11.80 -0.94
C LYS A 3 -14.68 11.25 -2.10
N GLU A 4 -15.49 12.08 -2.77
CA GLU A 4 -16.35 11.61 -3.87
C GLU A 4 -15.51 11.07 -5.01
N ARG A 5 -14.43 11.78 -5.38
CA ARG A 5 -13.55 11.32 -6.46
C ARG A 5 -12.79 10.05 -6.08
N VAL A 6 -12.40 9.89 -4.81
CA VAL A 6 -11.78 8.64 -4.34
C VAL A 6 -12.76 7.48 -4.46
N ALA A 7 -14.02 7.67 -4.06
CA ALA A 7 -15.06 6.65 -4.18
C ALA A 7 -15.29 6.25 -5.65
N GLU A 8 -15.42 7.22 -6.55
CA GLU A 8 -15.56 6.96 -8.00
C GLU A 8 -14.37 6.17 -8.56
N LEU A 9 -13.14 6.54 -8.18
CA LEU A 9 -11.93 5.85 -8.62
C LEU A 9 -11.84 4.42 -8.07
N ILE A 10 -12.34 4.17 -6.85
CA ILE A 10 -12.42 2.83 -6.28
C ILE A 10 -13.45 1.98 -7.03
N GLU A 11 -14.59 2.56 -7.45
CA GLU A 11 -15.58 1.84 -8.28
C GLU A 11 -15.02 1.45 -9.66
N MET A 12 -14.12 2.26 -10.22
CA MET A 12 -13.43 1.99 -11.48
C MET A 12 -12.25 1.00 -11.34
N LEU A 13 -11.81 0.71 -10.12
CA LEU A 13 -10.62 -0.08 -9.85
C LEU A 13 -10.93 -1.58 -10.04
N ASP A 14 -10.21 -2.24 -10.96
CA ASP A 14 -10.26 -3.70 -11.12
C ASP A 14 -9.36 -4.42 -10.09
N ALA A 15 -9.50 -4.02 -8.83
CA ALA A 15 -8.82 -4.57 -7.67
C ALA A 15 -9.56 -4.20 -6.38
N LYS A 16 -9.25 -4.88 -5.28
CA LYS A 16 -9.82 -4.57 -3.96
C LYS A 16 -9.03 -3.42 -3.32
N PHE A 17 -9.72 -2.35 -2.97
CA PHE A 17 -9.19 -1.33 -2.08
C PHE A 17 -9.36 -1.80 -0.63
N VAL A 18 -8.28 -1.83 0.14
CA VAL A 18 -8.30 -2.24 1.55
C VAL A 18 -7.60 -1.21 2.42
N THR A 19 -8.19 -0.90 3.58
CA THR A 19 -7.55 -0.06 4.61
C THR A 19 -8.28 -0.22 5.94
N GLN A 20 -7.54 -0.53 7.00
CA GLN A 20 -8.13 -0.81 8.32
C GLN A 20 -8.32 0.44 9.18
N ASN A 21 -7.63 1.54 8.87
CA ASN A 21 -7.58 2.72 9.72
C ASN A 21 -8.42 3.91 9.23
N VAL A 22 -9.22 3.75 8.16
CA VAL A 22 -10.13 4.81 7.70
C VAL A 22 -11.52 4.54 8.26
N VAL A 23 -11.94 5.38 9.20
CA VAL A 23 -13.23 5.25 9.90
C VAL A 23 -14.01 6.56 9.89
N GLY A 24 -15.32 6.47 10.08
CA GLY A 24 -16.17 7.63 10.31
C GLY A 24 -15.79 8.37 11.59
N ASN A 25 -15.83 9.70 11.54
CA ASN A 25 -15.41 10.60 12.62
C ASN A 25 -16.42 11.73 12.86
N ASP A 26 -17.63 11.61 12.32
CA ASP A 26 -18.75 12.51 12.64
C ASP A 26 -19.62 11.87 13.74
N PRO A 27 -19.64 12.41 14.97
CA PRO A 27 -20.40 11.85 16.09
C PRO A 27 -21.92 11.89 15.89
N PHE A 28 -22.41 12.56 14.85
CA PHE A 28 -23.83 12.63 14.51
C PHE A 28 -24.22 11.72 13.34
N ALA A 29 -23.26 11.00 12.75
CA ALA A 29 -23.50 10.09 11.64
C ALA A 29 -23.64 8.64 12.11
N ASP A 30 -24.41 7.84 11.36
CA ASP A 30 -24.62 6.42 11.65
C ASP A 30 -23.33 5.58 11.50
N ASP A 31 -22.34 6.10 10.78
CA ASP A 31 -21.04 5.48 10.52
C ASP A 31 -19.93 5.96 11.48
N TYR A 32 -20.29 6.64 12.58
CA TYR A 32 -19.32 7.05 13.58
C TYR A 32 -18.54 5.86 14.15
N GLU A 33 -17.20 5.92 14.08
CA GLU A 33 -16.27 4.84 14.46
C GLU A 33 -16.38 3.55 13.63
N GLU A 34 -17.24 3.52 12.61
CA GLU A 34 -17.36 2.40 11.67
C GLU A 34 -16.32 2.49 10.55
N LEU A 35 -15.94 1.33 10.01
CA LEU A 35 -15.04 1.25 8.86
C LEU A 35 -15.68 1.85 7.62
N ILE A 36 -14.94 2.72 6.93
CA ILE A 36 -15.35 3.25 5.62
C ILE A 36 -15.05 2.25 4.50
N PHE A 37 -14.00 1.45 4.66
CA PHE A 37 -13.53 0.48 3.68
C PHE A 37 -13.21 -0.85 4.32
N GLU A 38 -13.18 -1.91 3.51
CA GLU A 38 -12.78 -3.24 3.96
C GLU A 38 -11.34 -3.19 4.54
N PRO A 39 -11.09 -3.76 5.73
CA PRO A 39 -9.80 -3.64 6.41
C PRO A 39 -8.72 -4.54 5.79
N TYR A 40 -9.15 -5.67 5.23
CA TYR A 40 -8.26 -6.68 4.68
C TYR A 40 -8.92 -7.47 3.56
N THR A 41 -8.11 -8.22 2.84
CA THR A 41 -8.59 -9.28 1.95
C THR A 41 -7.79 -10.57 2.13
N ILE A 42 -8.34 -11.68 1.63
CA ILE A 42 -7.69 -12.98 1.67
C ILE A 42 -7.59 -13.50 0.25
N GLU A 43 -6.36 -13.78 -0.18
CA GLU A 43 -6.07 -14.33 -1.50
C GLU A 43 -5.46 -15.72 -1.38
N LYS A 44 -5.83 -16.61 -2.31
CA LYS A 44 -5.19 -17.92 -2.46
C LYS A 44 -4.28 -17.88 -3.68
N ARG A 45 -2.99 -18.12 -3.51
CA ARG A 45 -2.00 -18.14 -4.59
C ARG A 45 -0.97 -19.24 -4.31
N GLY A 46 -0.64 -20.04 -5.32
CA GLY A 46 0.33 -21.12 -5.18
C GLY A 46 0.00 -22.17 -4.10
N GLY A 47 -1.27 -22.29 -3.71
CA GLY A 47 -1.71 -23.18 -2.62
C GLY A 47 -1.64 -22.57 -1.21
N ALA A 48 -1.02 -21.40 -1.05
CA ALA A 48 -1.01 -20.65 0.21
C ALA A 48 -2.23 -19.73 0.33
N LYS A 49 -2.74 -19.55 1.54
CA LYS A 49 -3.78 -18.58 1.91
C LYS A 49 -3.11 -17.36 2.55
N ILE A 50 -3.22 -16.20 1.92
CA ILE A 50 -2.53 -14.96 2.31
C ILE A 50 -3.56 -13.95 2.77
N GLY A 51 -3.46 -13.47 4.00
CA GLY A 51 -4.22 -12.34 4.51
C GLY A 51 -3.46 -11.04 4.27
N ILE A 52 -4.10 -10.06 3.65
CA ILE A 52 -3.51 -8.76 3.29
C ILE A 52 -4.33 -7.67 3.98
N ILE A 53 -3.76 -7.04 5.01
CA ILE A 53 -4.36 -5.91 5.72
C ILE A 53 -3.89 -4.62 5.04
N GLY A 54 -4.81 -3.72 4.72
CA GLY A 54 -4.46 -2.40 4.20
C GLY A 54 -4.23 -1.40 5.32
N GLN A 55 -3.30 -0.47 5.13
CA GLN A 55 -2.99 0.57 6.10
C GLN A 55 -2.68 1.88 5.37
N SER A 56 -3.56 2.88 5.53
CA SER A 56 -3.42 4.21 4.93
C SER A 56 -2.58 5.14 5.81
N PHE A 57 -2.00 6.18 5.22
CA PHE A 57 -1.15 7.12 5.96
C PHE A 57 -1.89 7.81 7.12
N PRO A 58 -1.41 7.69 8.38
CA PRO A 58 -2.19 8.13 9.54
C PRO A 58 -2.38 9.64 9.64
N PHE A 59 -1.51 10.42 9.01
CA PHE A 59 -1.52 11.88 9.06
C PHE A 59 -2.18 12.51 7.83
N THR A 60 -2.96 11.75 7.05
CA THR A 60 -3.59 12.21 5.81
C THR A 60 -4.42 13.48 6.01
N SER A 61 -5.27 13.54 7.05
CA SER A 61 -6.13 14.70 7.32
C SER A 61 -5.35 15.96 7.73
N THR A 62 -4.12 15.82 8.26
CA THR A 62 -3.25 16.95 8.64
C THR A 62 -2.29 17.37 7.53
N ALA A 63 -1.99 16.47 6.60
CA ALA A 63 -1.08 16.72 5.49
C ALA A 63 -1.76 17.39 4.27
N ASN A 64 -3.09 17.48 4.27
CA ASN A 64 -3.90 17.93 3.14
C ASN A 64 -5.00 18.91 3.59
N PRO A 65 -5.64 19.65 2.66
CA PRO A 65 -6.83 20.44 2.96
C PRO A 65 -7.92 19.58 3.63
N LYS A 66 -8.43 20.07 4.77
CA LYS A 66 -9.37 19.34 5.63
C LYS A 66 -10.63 18.86 4.90
N GLU A 67 -11.13 19.66 3.96
CA GLU A 67 -12.31 19.38 3.14
C GLU A 67 -12.20 18.04 2.37
N PHE A 68 -11.00 17.57 2.05
CA PHE A 68 -10.83 16.31 1.32
C PHE A 68 -11.07 15.06 2.16
N THR A 69 -11.06 15.18 3.49
CA THR A 69 -11.17 14.06 4.43
C THR A 69 -12.15 14.35 5.57
N GLU A 70 -13.00 15.36 5.43
CA GLU A 70 -13.95 15.73 6.48
C GLU A 70 -14.85 14.54 6.83
N GLY A 71 -15.09 14.31 8.13
CA GLY A 71 -15.84 13.14 8.61
C GLY A 71 -15.07 11.81 8.56
N TRP A 72 -13.81 11.78 8.12
CA TRP A 72 -12.95 10.59 8.17
C TRP A 72 -11.78 10.77 9.14
N SER A 73 -11.45 9.70 9.87
CA SER A 73 -10.23 9.60 10.68
C SER A 73 -9.32 8.53 10.11
N PHE A 74 -8.01 8.82 10.13
CA PHE A 74 -6.94 7.95 9.59
C PHE A 74 -6.01 7.44 10.70
N GLY A 75 -6.32 7.72 11.97
CA GLY A 75 -5.38 7.51 13.08
C GLY A 75 -4.76 6.10 13.12
N LEU A 76 -3.54 6.01 13.62
CA LEU A 76 -2.87 4.72 13.79
C LEU A 76 -3.60 3.88 14.86
N ARG A 77 -4.21 2.77 14.45
CA ARG A 77 -5.02 1.88 15.30
C ARG A 77 -4.32 0.54 15.52
N LEU A 78 -3.31 0.52 16.38
CA LEU A 78 -2.48 -0.67 16.61
C LEU A 78 -3.27 -1.84 17.24
N GLU A 79 -4.23 -1.54 18.12
CA GLU A 79 -5.08 -2.55 18.75
C GLU A 79 -5.98 -3.23 17.71
N THR A 80 -6.67 -2.45 16.89
CA THR A 80 -7.49 -2.94 15.77
C THR A 80 -6.65 -3.72 14.75
N LEU A 81 -5.45 -3.24 14.43
CA LEU A 81 -4.52 -3.97 13.56
C LEU A 81 -4.15 -5.34 14.16
N GLN A 82 -3.86 -5.40 15.47
CA GLN A 82 -3.58 -6.66 16.17
C GLN A 82 -4.79 -7.61 16.15
N GLU A 83 -6.01 -7.08 16.29
CA GLU A 83 -7.25 -7.86 16.19
C GLU A 83 -7.42 -8.49 14.80
N TYR A 84 -7.18 -7.74 13.72
CA TYR A 84 -7.24 -8.30 12.36
C TYR A 84 -6.16 -9.34 12.10
N VAL A 85 -4.93 -9.13 12.60
CA VAL A 85 -3.88 -10.16 12.54
C VAL A 85 -4.34 -11.44 13.26
N ASN A 86 -4.92 -11.29 14.46
CA ASN A 86 -5.43 -12.42 15.22
C ASN A 86 -6.59 -13.13 14.49
N GLU A 87 -7.53 -12.38 13.92
CA GLU A 87 -8.66 -12.94 13.16
C GLU A 87 -8.15 -13.74 11.95
N LEU A 88 -7.23 -13.17 11.16
CA LEU A 88 -6.65 -13.82 10.00
C LEU A 88 -5.95 -15.14 10.38
N ARG A 89 -5.21 -15.16 11.49
CA ARG A 89 -4.50 -16.36 11.96
C ARG A 89 -5.44 -17.41 12.54
N THR A 90 -6.40 -17.02 13.37
CA THR A 90 -7.18 -17.97 14.19
C THR A 90 -8.44 -18.44 13.48
N LYS A 91 -9.25 -17.50 12.97
CA LYS A 91 -10.53 -17.77 12.32
C LYS A 91 -10.33 -18.17 10.86
N HIS A 92 -9.51 -17.40 10.14
CA HIS A 92 -9.29 -17.64 8.72
C HIS A 92 -8.17 -18.62 8.43
N LYS A 93 -7.28 -18.89 9.40
CA LYS A 93 -6.17 -19.83 9.27
C LYS A 93 -5.31 -19.54 8.04
N VAL A 94 -4.95 -18.27 7.83
CA VAL A 94 -4.03 -17.88 6.75
C VAL A 94 -2.62 -18.42 7.04
N ASP A 95 -1.90 -18.78 5.98
CA ASP A 95 -0.51 -19.22 6.05
C ASP A 95 0.44 -18.02 6.21
N CYS A 96 0.05 -16.86 5.67
CA CYS A 96 0.84 -15.64 5.68
C CYS A 96 -0.03 -14.41 5.99
N VAL A 97 0.46 -13.48 6.81
CA VAL A 97 -0.15 -12.16 7.07
C VAL A 97 0.77 -11.07 6.56
N VAL A 98 0.23 -10.24 5.68
CA VAL A 98 0.92 -9.10 5.06
C VAL A 98 0.19 -7.81 5.44
N VAL A 99 0.92 -6.79 5.84
CA VAL A 99 0.40 -5.41 5.93
C VAL A 99 0.89 -4.64 4.71
N LEU A 100 -0.04 -4.20 3.86
CA LEU A 100 0.21 -3.30 2.75
C LEU A 100 0.10 -1.86 3.27
N SER A 101 1.25 -1.26 3.58
CA SER A 101 1.32 -0.06 4.40
C SER A 101 1.70 1.19 3.62
N HIS A 102 1.06 2.29 3.97
CA HIS A 102 1.45 3.65 3.61
C HIS A 102 1.76 4.49 4.86
N ASP A 103 2.09 3.88 6.01
CA ASP A 103 2.45 4.60 7.24
C ASP A 103 3.78 5.35 7.11
N GLY A 104 4.71 4.78 6.34
CA GLY A 104 6.09 5.25 6.24
C GLY A 104 7.04 4.42 7.08
N PHE A 105 8.28 4.29 6.60
CA PHE A 105 9.21 3.28 7.09
C PHE A 105 9.47 3.36 8.60
N SER A 106 9.62 4.55 9.18
CA SER A 106 9.83 4.71 10.63
C SER A 106 8.62 4.28 11.46
N VAL A 107 7.40 4.51 10.98
CA VAL A 107 6.16 4.10 11.65
C VAL A 107 5.96 2.59 11.50
N ASP A 108 6.24 2.04 10.31
CA ASP A 108 6.19 0.59 10.06
C ASP A 108 7.14 -0.19 10.98
N GLN A 109 8.30 0.37 11.32
CA GLN A 109 9.19 -0.23 12.32
C GLN A 109 8.55 -0.27 13.71
N GLU A 110 7.80 0.76 14.10
CA GLU A 110 7.08 0.76 15.38
C GLU A 110 5.88 -0.20 15.37
N VAL A 111 5.18 -0.34 14.23
CA VAL A 111 4.15 -1.35 14.03
C VAL A 111 4.74 -2.74 14.21
N ALA A 112 5.85 -3.06 13.55
CA ALA A 112 6.53 -4.35 13.68
C ALA A 112 7.02 -4.67 15.10
N LYS A 113 7.33 -3.64 15.92
CA LYS A 113 7.68 -3.83 17.34
C LYS A 113 6.48 -4.17 18.21
N LYS A 114 5.29 -3.63 17.87
CA LYS A 114 4.11 -3.64 18.75
C LYS A 114 3.03 -4.65 18.36
N VAL A 115 2.93 -4.98 17.07
CA VAL A 115 1.93 -5.92 16.54
C VAL A 115 2.60 -7.25 16.22
N ASN A 116 2.10 -8.30 16.86
CA ASN A 116 2.64 -9.66 16.74
C ASN A 116 1.87 -10.45 15.68
N GLY A 117 2.58 -11.30 14.95
CA GLY A 117 1.99 -12.24 13.99
C GLY A 117 1.88 -11.74 12.55
N ILE A 118 2.40 -10.53 12.27
CA ILE A 118 2.65 -10.05 10.90
C ILE A 118 3.90 -10.76 10.37
N ASP A 119 3.85 -11.32 9.16
CA ASP A 119 5.05 -11.86 8.52
C ASP A 119 5.77 -10.78 7.70
N PHE A 120 5.01 -10.01 6.93
CA PHE A 120 5.56 -9.00 6.02
C PHE A 120 4.86 -7.65 6.14
N ILE A 121 5.64 -6.57 6.09
CA ILE A 121 5.14 -5.21 5.86
C ILE A 121 5.70 -4.74 4.52
N LEU A 122 4.81 -4.43 3.57
CA LEU A 122 5.15 -3.78 2.32
C LEU A 122 5.01 -2.27 2.54
N SER A 123 6.12 -1.62 2.87
CA SER A 123 6.17 -0.22 3.31
C SER A 123 6.17 0.75 2.13
N GLY A 124 5.45 1.86 2.29
CA GLY A 124 5.33 2.96 1.33
C GLY A 124 5.73 4.32 1.93
N HIS A 125 5.16 5.40 1.38
CA HIS A 125 5.23 6.80 1.84
C HIS A 125 6.62 7.48 1.81
N THR A 126 7.63 6.88 2.45
CA THR A 126 8.96 7.49 2.65
C THR A 126 9.86 7.48 1.41
N HIS A 127 9.51 6.69 0.38
CA HIS A 127 10.20 6.62 -0.91
C HIS A 127 11.65 6.10 -0.86
N ASP A 128 12.13 5.61 0.28
CA ASP A 128 13.47 5.05 0.45
C ASP A 128 13.53 3.64 -0.14
N PRO A 129 14.30 3.37 -1.21
CA PRO A 129 14.49 1.99 -1.66
C PRO A 129 15.44 1.25 -0.71
N SER A 130 15.06 0.04 -0.28
CA SER A 130 15.96 -0.86 0.45
C SER A 130 16.22 -2.12 -0.36
N PRO A 131 17.48 -2.42 -0.75
CA PRO A 131 17.81 -3.65 -1.46
C PRO A 131 17.72 -4.88 -0.56
N GLU A 132 17.89 -4.71 0.75
CA GLU A 132 17.79 -5.76 1.75
C GLU A 132 16.55 -5.55 2.64
N PRO A 133 15.82 -6.61 3.01
CA PRO A 133 14.74 -6.50 3.97
C PRO A 133 15.23 -6.16 5.38
N ILE A 134 14.41 -5.44 6.14
CA ILE A 134 14.66 -5.14 7.54
C ILE A 134 13.79 -6.04 8.40
N VAL A 135 14.39 -6.77 9.34
CA VAL A 135 13.66 -7.71 10.19
C VAL A 135 13.57 -7.17 11.61
N ILE A 136 12.34 -7.05 12.12
CA ILE A 136 12.04 -6.59 13.48
C ILE A 136 11.05 -7.58 14.10
N ASN A 137 11.43 -8.21 15.22
CA ASN A 137 10.59 -9.20 15.93
C ASN A 137 10.00 -10.29 15.03
N GLY A 138 10.76 -10.73 14.01
CA GLY A 138 10.31 -11.73 13.05
C GLY A 138 9.44 -11.20 11.91
N THR A 139 9.01 -9.93 11.97
CA THR A 139 8.33 -9.24 10.87
C THR A 139 9.36 -8.73 9.87
N VAL A 140 9.15 -9.00 8.59
CA VAL A 140 10.04 -8.59 7.49
C VAL A 140 9.46 -7.36 6.80
N ILE A 141 10.18 -6.24 6.81
CA ILE A 141 9.78 -4.98 6.19
C ILE A 141 10.56 -4.80 4.90
N VAL A 142 9.85 -4.54 3.80
CA VAL A 142 10.43 -4.23 2.48
C VAL A 142 9.86 -2.92 1.95
N ILE A 143 10.69 -2.17 1.21
CA ILE A 143 10.30 -0.90 0.59
C ILE A 143 10.97 -0.76 -0.79
N ALA A 144 10.16 -0.49 -1.82
CA ALA A 144 10.58 -0.50 -3.22
C ALA A 144 10.88 0.90 -3.80
N GLY A 145 11.03 1.92 -2.95
CA GLY A 145 11.26 3.29 -3.37
C GLY A 145 10.02 3.96 -3.96
N SER A 146 10.16 4.64 -5.09
CA SER A 146 9.10 5.47 -5.68
C SER A 146 9.20 5.59 -7.21
N HIS A 147 8.15 6.16 -7.82
CA HIS A 147 8.10 6.53 -9.25
C HIS A 147 8.31 5.36 -10.22
N GLY A 148 8.00 4.13 -9.80
CA GLY A 148 8.26 2.94 -10.62
C GLY A 148 9.74 2.73 -10.94
N LYS A 149 10.68 3.25 -10.13
CA LYS A 149 12.13 3.04 -10.36
C LYS A 149 12.55 1.60 -10.07
N TYR A 150 11.80 0.90 -9.22
CA TYR A 150 12.07 -0.49 -8.85
C TYR A 150 10.77 -1.30 -8.73
N ILE A 151 10.90 -2.62 -8.87
CA ILE A 151 9.91 -3.62 -8.49
C ILE A 151 10.49 -4.44 -7.34
N GLY A 152 9.84 -4.40 -6.19
CA GLY A 152 10.11 -5.34 -5.09
C GLY A 152 9.48 -6.70 -5.41
N ARG A 153 10.29 -7.74 -5.54
CA ARG A 153 9.86 -9.12 -5.70
C ARG A 153 10.12 -9.88 -4.40
N LEU A 154 9.05 -10.34 -3.77
CA LEU A 154 9.09 -11.19 -2.59
C LEU A 154 8.53 -12.58 -2.95
N ASP A 155 9.41 -13.57 -3.03
CA ASP A 155 9.03 -14.97 -3.23
C ASP A 155 8.86 -15.62 -1.84
N VAL A 156 7.69 -16.20 -1.55
CA VAL A 156 7.35 -16.71 -0.21
C VAL A 156 6.94 -18.18 -0.27
N ASP A 157 7.55 -19.02 0.57
CA ASP A 157 7.04 -20.37 0.88
C ASP A 157 6.25 -20.31 2.18
N ALA A 158 4.93 -20.45 2.09
CA ALA A 158 4.02 -20.44 3.23
C ALA A 158 3.06 -21.63 3.17
N LYS A 159 2.97 -22.38 4.28
CA LYS A 159 2.11 -23.56 4.38
C LYS A 159 1.84 -23.91 5.83
N ASN A 160 0.64 -24.42 6.09
CA ASN A 160 0.20 -24.90 7.41
C ASN A 160 0.23 -23.79 8.47
N GLY A 161 -0.21 -22.58 8.12
CA GLY A 161 -0.30 -21.45 9.05
C GLY A 161 1.01 -20.72 9.32
N LYS A 162 2.09 -20.99 8.57
CA LYS A 162 3.40 -20.35 8.76
C LYS A 162 4.13 -20.08 7.45
N VAL A 163 5.01 -19.09 7.49
CA VAL A 163 6.05 -18.85 6.47
C VAL A 163 7.28 -19.70 6.82
N ASN A 164 7.74 -20.53 5.87
CA ASN A 164 8.94 -21.37 6.05
C ASN A 164 10.21 -20.64 5.59
N SER A 165 10.12 -19.92 4.47
CA SER A 165 11.24 -19.17 3.89
C SER A 165 10.72 -18.09 2.95
N TYR A 166 11.57 -17.09 2.68
CA TYR A 166 11.33 -16.09 1.63
C TYR A 166 12.64 -15.69 0.95
N GLU A 167 12.51 -15.17 -0.26
CA GLU A 167 13.59 -14.50 -1.00
C GLU A 167 13.09 -13.12 -1.43
N TYR A 168 13.92 -12.08 -1.28
CA TYR A 168 13.59 -10.73 -1.73
C TYR A 168 14.60 -10.23 -2.75
N LYS A 169 14.10 -9.56 -3.79
CA LYS A 169 14.89 -8.83 -4.79
C LYS A 169 14.27 -7.47 -5.05
N LEU A 170 15.10 -6.44 -5.03
CA LEU A 170 14.75 -5.12 -5.54
C LEU A 170 15.25 -4.99 -6.99
N ILE A 171 14.34 -4.99 -7.95
CA ILE A 171 14.66 -5.06 -9.37
C ILE A 171 14.53 -3.65 -9.99
N PRO A 172 15.60 -3.03 -10.50
CA PRO A 172 15.52 -1.71 -11.12
C PRO A 172 14.77 -1.76 -12.46
N ILE A 173 13.90 -0.78 -12.71
CA ILE A 173 13.24 -0.59 -14.01
C ILE A 173 14.15 0.28 -14.89
N ALA A 174 15.08 -0.38 -15.60
CA ALA A 174 15.97 0.28 -16.56
C ALA A 174 15.29 0.41 -17.93
N SER A 175 14.61 1.54 -18.18
CA SER A 175 13.83 1.78 -19.41
C SER A 175 14.65 1.76 -20.70
N ASN A 176 15.96 1.96 -20.61
CA ASN A 176 16.89 1.83 -21.73
C ASN A 176 17.25 0.36 -22.06
N LEU A 177 16.97 -0.58 -21.16
CA LEU A 177 17.28 -2.00 -21.31
C LEU A 177 16.03 -2.88 -21.45
N ILE A 178 14.92 -2.46 -20.84
CA ILE A 178 13.65 -3.20 -20.86
C ILE A 178 12.75 -2.58 -21.93
N PRO A 179 12.35 -3.34 -22.96
CA PRO A 179 11.41 -2.84 -23.97
C PRO A 179 10.09 -2.43 -23.32
N ALA A 180 9.58 -1.25 -23.71
CA ALA A 180 8.29 -0.79 -23.26
C ALA A 180 7.16 -1.69 -23.78
N ASP A 181 6.14 -1.90 -22.94
CA ASP A 181 4.91 -2.58 -23.37
C ASP A 181 4.16 -1.74 -24.40
N LYS A 182 3.79 -2.35 -25.52
CA LYS A 182 3.19 -1.62 -26.66
C LYS A 182 1.82 -1.05 -26.32
N GLU A 183 1.00 -1.82 -25.61
CA GLU A 183 -0.35 -1.39 -25.22
C GLU A 183 -0.28 -0.31 -24.15
N GLY A 184 0.65 -0.42 -23.19
CA GLY A 184 0.93 0.63 -22.21
C GLY A 184 1.36 1.95 -22.85
N VAL A 185 2.29 1.92 -23.82
CA VAL A 185 2.70 3.12 -24.57
C VAL A 185 1.53 3.73 -25.32
N LYS A 186 0.72 2.90 -25.98
CA LYS A 186 -0.48 3.36 -26.69
C LYS A 186 -1.46 4.04 -25.74
N LEU A 187 -1.78 3.41 -24.61
CA LEU A 187 -2.68 3.95 -23.60
C LEU A 187 -2.20 5.30 -23.06
N VAL A 188 -0.91 5.41 -22.68
CA VAL A 188 -0.34 6.66 -22.18
C VAL A 188 -0.43 7.76 -23.25
N ASN A 189 -0.06 7.45 -24.50
CA ASN A 189 -0.14 8.42 -25.59
C ASN A 189 -1.59 8.89 -25.82
N GLU A 190 -2.56 7.99 -25.77
CA GLU A 190 -3.98 8.34 -25.92
C GLU A 190 -4.47 9.25 -24.78
N LEU A 191 -4.10 8.94 -23.53
CA LEU A 191 -4.50 9.73 -22.36
C LEU A 191 -3.85 11.13 -22.32
N TYR A 192 -2.60 11.26 -22.77
CA TYR A 192 -1.87 12.52 -22.74
C TYR A 192 -2.15 13.41 -23.96
N LYS A 193 -2.63 12.83 -25.07
CA LYS A 193 -2.91 13.55 -26.32
C LYS A 193 -3.72 14.84 -26.16
N PRO A 194 -4.77 14.93 -25.33
CA PRO A 194 -5.52 16.18 -25.13
C PRO A 194 -4.70 17.32 -24.53
N SER A 195 -3.67 16.99 -23.74
CA SER A 195 -2.82 17.95 -23.02
C SER A 195 -1.40 18.04 -23.59
N ASP A 196 -1.13 17.38 -24.71
CA ASP A 196 0.22 17.22 -25.27
C ASP A 196 0.95 18.55 -25.51
N LYS A 197 0.21 19.56 -26.02
CA LYS A 197 0.78 20.90 -26.25
C LYS A 197 1.20 21.58 -24.95
N GLU A 198 0.37 21.48 -23.91
CA GLU A 198 0.61 22.14 -22.62
C GLU A 198 1.74 21.44 -21.86
N LEU A 199 1.69 20.10 -21.78
CA LEU A 199 2.66 19.32 -21.04
C LEU A 199 4.07 19.34 -21.66
N ASN A 200 4.18 19.60 -22.96
CA ASN A 200 5.46 19.70 -23.67
C ASN A 200 5.90 21.15 -23.96
N GLU A 201 5.19 22.16 -23.44
CA GLU A 201 5.61 23.55 -23.59
C GLU A 201 6.92 23.79 -22.81
N VAL A 202 7.97 24.20 -23.52
CA VAL A 202 9.26 24.52 -22.89
C VAL A 202 9.17 25.89 -22.23
N LEU A 203 8.90 25.91 -20.93
CA LEU A 203 8.82 27.15 -20.13
C LEU A 203 10.20 27.71 -19.75
N GLY A 204 11.24 26.87 -19.75
CA GLY A 204 12.60 27.26 -19.35
C GLY A 204 13.62 26.17 -19.63
N LYS A 205 14.91 26.52 -19.50
CA LYS A 205 16.04 25.59 -19.65
C LYS A 205 17.01 25.75 -18.48
N THR A 206 17.48 24.64 -17.92
CA THR A 206 18.58 24.63 -16.94
C THR A 206 19.91 24.34 -17.65
N LYS A 207 21.01 24.97 -17.22
CA LYS A 207 22.36 24.64 -17.69
C LYS A 207 22.87 23.47 -16.85
N ASN A 208 23.10 22.33 -17.51
CA ASN A 208 23.65 21.07 -17.00
C ASN A 208 22.64 20.12 -16.35
N ILE A 209 22.49 18.93 -16.96
CA ILE A 209 22.38 17.63 -16.29
C ILE A 209 23.54 16.80 -16.85
#